data_AF-A0A1V4XCL7-F1
#
_entry.id   AF-A0A1V4XCL7-F1
#
_cell.length_a   1.000
_cell.length_b   1.000
_cell.length_c   1.000
_cell.angle_alpha   90.00
_cell.angle_beta   90.00
_cell.angle_gamma   90.00
#
_symmetry.space_group_name_H-M   'P 1'
#
loop_
_entity.id
_entity.type
_entity.pdbx_description
1 polymer ?
#
loop_
_entity_poly.entity_id
_entity_poly.type
_entity_poly.pdbx_seq_one_letter_code
_entity_poly.pdbx_strand_id
1 'polypeptide(L)'
;MTAHLITTLRIVTGAAGLLFGYYVLYENNLEAALDIIVLIPVGMVGFLSFTGHLIFHKSDARRLGWESNKPYYQYEVGFAHLAFALIAFITYFGNWGVAAKILAVLGYALYLLQVGLLYTKRSLSEHRIFTRYFLRHAIATLVYVVLMFYFVAKAMSEAQLALL
;
A
#
# COMPACT_ATOMS: atom_id res chain seq x y z
N MET A 1 1.82 -8.76 -20.17
CA MET A 1 1.43 -7.36 -20.47
C MET A 1 0.50 -6.81 -19.39
N THR A 2 -0.61 -7.50 -19.08
CA THR A 2 -1.65 -7.01 -18.14
C THR A 2 -1.16 -6.78 -16.70
N ALA A 3 -0.38 -7.69 -16.09
CA ALA A 3 0.13 -7.47 -14.73
C ALA A 3 1.11 -6.29 -14.63
N HIS A 4 1.86 -5.99 -15.71
CA HIS A 4 2.71 -4.82 -15.75
C HIS A 4 1.90 -3.54 -15.81
N LEU A 5 0.82 -3.51 -16.59
CA LEU A 5 -0.10 -2.37 -16.63
C LEU A 5 -0.70 -2.09 -15.24
N ILE A 6 -1.24 -3.11 -14.57
CA ILE A 6 -1.81 -2.97 -13.22
C ILE A 6 -0.75 -2.50 -12.22
N THR A 7 0.46 -3.05 -12.30
CA THR A 7 1.57 -2.61 -11.45
C THR A 7 1.91 -1.13 -11.69
N THR A 8 1.97 -0.69 -12.95
CA THR A 8 2.23 0.71 -13.28
C THR A 8 1.12 1.62 -12.77
N LEU A 9 -0.15 1.26 -13.01
CA LEU A 9 -1.30 1.99 -12.49
C LEU A 9 -1.22 2.11 -10.97
N ARG A 10 -0.95 1.01 -10.26
CA ARG A 10 -0.77 1.02 -8.81
C ARG A 10 0.31 1.99 -8.35
N ILE A 11 1.47 1.98 -9.01
CA ILE A 11 2.60 2.87 -8.66
C ILE A 11 2.22 4.33 -8.90
N VAL A 12 1.63 4.66 -10.06
CA VAL A 12 1.23 6.02 -10.40
C VAL A 12 0.14 6.52 -9.46
N THR A 13 -0.91 5.71 -9.22
CA THR A 13 -2.00 6.04 -8.29
C THR A 13 -1.49 6.24 -6.87
N GLY A 14 -0.64 5.34 -6.37
CA GLY A 14 -0.07 5.46 -5.02
C GLY A 14 0.84 6.67 -4.87
N ALA A 15 1.72 6.92 -5.85
CA ALA A 15 2.62 8.07 -5.83
C ALA A 15 1.85 9.40 -5.91
N ALA A 16 0.90 9.52 -6.84
CA ALA A 16 0.06 10.72 -6.96
C ALA A 16 -0.75 10.95 -5.69
N GLY A 17 -1.36 9.90 -5.13
CA GLY A 17 -2.12 9.97 -3.89
C GLY A 17 -1.28 10.43 -2.70
N LEU A 18 -0.07 9.88 -2.52
CA LEU A 18 0.86 10.35 -1.49
C LEU A 18 1.24 11.82 -1.72
N LEU A 19 1.63 12.20 -2.94
CA LEU A 19 2.03 13.57 -3.26
C LEU A 19 0.92 14.59 -2.95
N PHE A 20 -0.31 14.34 -3.41
CA PHE A 20 -1.44 15.22 -3.15
C PHE A 20 -1.83 15.22 -1.67
N GLY A 21 -1.81 14.07 -0.99
CA GLY A 21 -2.10 14.02 0.44
C GLY A 21 -1.10 14.83 1.28
N TYR A 22 0.19 14.75 0.95
CA TYR A 22 1.21 15.59 1.59
C TYR A 22 1.08 17.07 1.26
N TYR A 23 0.76 17.40 0.00
CA TYR A 23 0.54 18.78 -0.42
C TYR A 23 -0.59 19.42 0.40
N VAL A 24 -1.73 18.73 0.51
CA VAL A 24 -2.89 19.22 1.25
C VAL A 24 -2.63 19.26 2.76
N LEU A 25 -1.85 18.31 3.30
CA LEU A 25 -1.42 18.34 4.69
C LEU A 25 -0.53 19.57 4.97
N TYR A 26 0.37 19.90 4.05
CA TYR A 26 1.23 21.09 4.15
C TYR A 26 0.44 22.41 4.10
N GLU A 27 -0.70 22.42 3.41
CA GLU A 27 -1.67 23.53 3.44
C GLU A 27 -2.52 23.58 4.73
N ASN A 28 -2.19 22.77 5.75
CA ASN A 28 -2.88 22.65 7.04
C ASN A 28 -4.33 22.17 6.93
N ASN A 29 -4.63 21.32 5.93
CA ASN A 29 -5.94 20.68 5.80
C ASN A 29 -5.84 19.18 6.08
N LEU A 30 -5.83 18.83 7.36
CA LEU A 30 -5.68 17.45 7.84
C LEU A 30 -6.79 16.52 7.33
N GLU A 31 -8.05 16.95 7.35
CA GLU A 31 -9.18 16.11 6.95
C GLU A 31 -9.10 15.74 5.47
N ALA A 32 -8.89 16.72 4.59
CA ALA A 32 -8.78 16.47 3.16
C ALA A 32 -7.51 15.66 2.83
N ALA A 33 -6.40 15.88 3.54
CA ALA A 33 -5.20 15.07 3.40
C ALA A 33 -5.47 13.60 3.74
N LEU A 34 -6.13 13.34 4.87
CA LEU A 34 -6.51 11.99 5.27
C LEU A 34 -7.46 11.35 4.27
N ASP A 35 -8.42 12.10 3.75
CA ASP A 35 -9.36 11.62 2.73
C ASP A 35 -8.65 11.17 1.46
N ILE A 36 -7.70 11.98 0.98
CA ILE A 36 -6.87 11.63 -0.17
C ILE A 36 -6.07 10.35 0.11
N ILE A 37 -5.38 10.27 1.25
CA ILE A 37 -4.51 9.14 1.58
C ILE A 37 -5.31 7.85 1.80
N VAL A 38 -6.43 7.92 2.50
CA VAL A 38 -7.32 6.77 2.71
C VAL A 38 -7.90 6.31 1.38
N LEU A 39 -8.48 7.21 0.59
CA LEU A 39 -9.17 6.81 -0.64
C LEU A 39 -8.19 6.28 -1.69
N ILE A 40 -7.06 6.94 -1.90
CA ILE A 40 -6.18 6.68 -3.05
C ILE A 40 -5.07 5.67 -2.68
N PRO A 41 -4.04 6.02 -1.86
CA PRO A 41 -2.98 5.11 -1.41
C PRO A 41 -3.43 3.83 -0.71
N VAL A 42 -4.56 3.83 0.00
CA VAL A 42 -5.08 2.64 0.69
C VAL A 42 -6.18 1.99 -0.15
N GLY A 43 -7.26 2.72 -0.43
CA GLY A 43 -8.43 2.23 -1.16
C GLY A 43 -8.12 1.78 -2.58
N MET A 44 -7.79 2.72 -3.47
CA MET A 44 -7.59 2.44 -4.90
C MET A 44 -6.36 1.54 -5.14
N VAL A 45 -5.23 1.80 -4.48
CA VAL A 45 -4.03 0.97 -4.59
C VAL A 45 -4.27 -0.44 -4.06
N GLY A 46 -4.97 -0.60 -2.93
CA GLY A 46 -5.37 -1.89 -2.39
C GLY A 46 -6.27 -2.65 -3.37
N PHE A 47 -7.29 -1.98 -3.90
CA PHE A 47 -8.20 -2.58 -4.88
C PHE A 47 -7.48 -2.99 -6.18
N LEU A 48 -6.61 -2.14 -6.72
CA LEU A 48 -5.77 -2.48 -7.87
C LEU A 48 -4.86 -3.68 -7.58
N SER A 49 -4.26 -3.75 -6.39
CA SER A 49 -3.42 -4.88 -5.99
C SER A 49 -4.25 -6.17 -5.88
N PHE A 50 -5.44 -6.10 -5.30
CA PHE A 50 -6.40 -7.20 -5.27
C PHE A 50 -6.69 -7.72 -6.69
N THR A 51 -7.02 -6.84 -7.64
CA THR A 51 -7.31 -7.29 -9.02
C THR A 51 -6.09 -7.97 -9.66
N GLY A 52 -4.88 -7.46 -9.43
CA GLY A 52 -3.64 -8.07 -9.91
C GLY A 52 -3.43 -9.48 -9.35
N HIS A 53 -3.63 -9.64 -8.04
CA HIS A 53 -3.38 -10.88 -7.31
C HIS A 53 -4.49 -11.93 -7.44
N LEU A 54 -5.76 -11.53 -7.60
CA LEU A 54 -6.89 -12.46 -7.75
C LEU A 54 -7.20 -12.75 -9.23
N ILE A 55 -7.47 -11.71 -10.02
CA ILE A 55 -7.96 -11.86 -11.40
C ILE A 55 -6.79 -12.19 -12.34
N PHE A 56 -5.68 -11.49 -12.20
CA PHE A 56 -4.50 -11.64 -13.07
C PHE A 56 -3.37 -12.46 -12.43
N HIS A 57 -3.74 -13.34 -11.49
CA HIS A 57 -2.81 -14.07 -10.61
C HIS A 57 -1.67 -14.79 -11.35
N LYS A 58 -1.93 -15.39 -12.52
CA LYS A 58 -0.89 -16.10 -13.31
C LYS A 58 0.17 -15.13 -13.84
N SER A 59 -0.28 -14.00 -14.38
CA SER A 59 0.64 -12.99 -14.93
C SER A 59 1.39 -12.28 -13.80
N ASP A 60 0.77 -12.09 -12.64
CA ASP A 60 1.42 -11.45 -11.51
C ASP A 60 2.45 -12.37 -10.83
N ALA A 61 2.10 -13.64 -10.65
CA ALA A 61 3.02 -14.68 -10.18
C ALA A 61 4.28 -14.77 -11.06
N ARG A 62 4.12 -14.76 -12.39
CA ARG A 62 5.27 -14.73 -13.31
C ARG A 62 6.13 -13.48 -13.16
N ARG A 63 5.49 -12.31 -13.04
CA ARG A 63 6.20 -11.03 -12.83
C ARG A 63 7.03 -11.05 -11.54
N LEU A 64 6.56 -11.74 -10.51
CA LEU A 64 7.23 -11.86 -9.21
C LEU A 64 8.18 -13.06 -9.13
N GLY A 65 8.22 -13.94 -10.13
CA GLY A 65 8.94 -15.21 -10.04
C GLY A 65 8.39 -16.11 -8.93
N TRP A 66 7.07 -16.12 -8.75
CA TRP A 66 6.28 -16.87 -7.76
C TRP A 66 5.27 -17.80 -8.44
N GLU A 67 5.62 -18.31 -9.62
CA GLU A 67 4.77 -19.26 -10.33
C GLU A 67 4.57 -20.54 -9.49
N SER A 68 3.33 -20.98 -9.40
CA SER A 68 2.93 -22.17 -8.66
C SER A 68 1.76 -22.84 -9.37
N ASN A 69 1.68 -24.16 -9.23
CA ASN A 69 0.55 -24.95 -9.73
C ASN A 69 -0.77 -24.58 -9.05
N LYS A 70 -0.72 -24.06 -7.82
CA LYS A 70 -1.89 -23.64 -7.04
C LYS A 70 -1.85 -22.13 -6.79
N PRO A 71 -2.94 -21.39 -7.07
CA PRO A 71 -2.94 -19.93 -6.98
C PRO A 71 -3.20 -19.37 -5.57
N TYR A 72 -3.35 -20.24 -4.55
CA TYR A 72 -3.85 -19.85 -3.23
C TYR A 72 -3.04 -18.74 -2.57
N TYR A 73 -1.71 -18.76 -2.69
CA TYR A 73 -0.87 -17.69 -2.15
C TYR A 73 -1.19 -16.32 -2.79
N GLN A 74 -1.39 -16.27 -4.11
CA GLN A 74 -1.78 -15.04 -4.79
C GLN A 74 -3.17 -14.59 -4.32
N TYR A 75 -4.11 -15.52 -4.13
CA TYR A 75 -5.44 -15.19 -3.65
C TYR A 75 -5.45 -14.64 -2.22
N GLU A 76 -4.68 -15.23 -1.30
CA GLU A 76 -4.54 -14.74 0.07
C GLU A 76 -3.98 -13.31 0.09
N VAL A 77 -2.92 -13.04 -0.68
CA VAL A 77 -2.35 -11.69 -0.81
C VAL A 77 -3.38 -10.72 -1.42
N GLY A 78 -4.13 -11.15 -2.42
CA GLY A 78 -5.21 -10.38 -3.01
C GLY A 78 -6.32 -10.04 -2.01
N PHE A 79 -6.78 -11.00 -1.22
CA PHE A 79 -7.81 -10.79 -0.20
C PHE A 79 -7.32 -9.88 0.93
N ALA A 80 -6.05 -9.97 1.33
CA ALA A 80 -5.47 -9.03 2.29
C ALA A 80 -5.54 -7.58 1.78
N HIS A 81 -5.13 -7.35 0.52
CA HIS A 81 -5.27 -6.04 -0.12
C HIS A 81 -6.73 -5.57 -0.22
N LEU A 82 -7.66 -6.48 -0.56
CA LEU A 82 -9.09 -6.17 -0.62
C LEU A 82 -9.64 -5.76 0.76
N ALA A 83 -9.26 -6.46 1.82
CA ALA A 83 -9.73 -6.14 3.17
C ALA A 83 -9.36 -4.69 3.57
N PHE A 84 -8.11 -4.28 3.34
CA PHE A 84 -7.70 -2.90 3.61
C PHE A 84 -8.37 -1.88 2.67
N ALA A 85 -8.57 -2.23 1.40
CA ALA A 85 -9.28 -1.36 0.46
C ALA A 85 -10.73 -1.12 0.89
N LEU A 86 -11.43 -2.18 1.34
CA LEU A 86 -12.80 -2.08 1.84
C LEU A 86 -12.87 -1.24 3.11
N ILE A 87 -11.95 -1.44 4.07
CA ILE A 87 -11.86 -0.60 5.28
C ILE A 87 -11.69 0.87 4.88
N ALA A 88 -10.79 1.17 3.94
CA ALA A 88 -10.58 2.53 3.46
C ALA A 88 -11.83 3.14 2.82
N PHE A 89 -12.50 2.40 1.91
CA PHE A 89 -13.73 2.89 1.29
C PHE A 89 -14.85 3.11 2.30
N ILE A 90 -15.04 2.19 3.25
CA ILE A 90 -16.05 2.34 4.30
C ILE A 90 -15.73 3.55 5.17
N THR A 91 -14.46 3.72 5.54
CA THR A 91 -14.03 4.86 6.38
C THR A 91 -14.23 6.19 5.67
N TYR A 92 -13.92 6.25 4.36
CA TYR A 92 -14.09 7.45 3.54
C TYR A 92 -15.57 7.76 3.26
N PHE A 93 -16.31 6.84 2.61
CA PHE A 93 -17.71 7.08 2.24
C PHE A 93 -18.66 7.11 3.45
N GLY A 94 -18.28 6.46 4.55
CA GLY A 94 -18.99 6.52 5.81
C GLY A 94 -18.74 7.80 6.60
N ASN A 95 -17.86 8.70 6.14
CA ASN A 95 -17.43 9.91 6.83
C ASN A 95 -16.98 9.64 8.28
N TRP A 96 -16.21 8.58 8.48
CA TRP A 96 -15.70 8.23 9.82
C TRP A 96 -14.68 9.26 10.30
N GLY A 97 -14.52 9.37 11.62
CA GLY A 97 -13.64 10.37 12.23
C GLY A 97 -12.15 10.19 11.91
N VAL A 98 -11.37 11.23 12.19
CA VAL A 98 -9.91 11.32 11.98
C VAL A 98 -9.15 10.10 12.50
N ALA A 99 -9.46 9.64 13.72
CA ALA A 99 -8.81 8.47 14.31
C ALA A 99 -8.99 7.18 13.48
N ALA A 100 -10.19 6.96 12.92
CA ALA A 100 -10.46 5.80 12.09
C ALA A 100 -9.73 5.87 10.74
N LYS A 101 -9.67 7.06 10.12
CA LYS A 101 -8.89 7.32 8.91
C LYS A 101 -7.40 7.02 9.16
N ILE A 102 -6.83 7.54 10.25
CA ILE A 102 -5.45 7.27 10.63
C ILE A 102 -5.21 5.77 10.84
N LEU A 103 -6.12 5.07 11.52
CA LEU A 103 -6.00 3.63 11.76
C LEU A 103 -6.04 2.83 10.44
N ALA A 104 -6.88 3.21 9.49
CA ALA A 104 -6.93 2.58 8.17
C ALA A 104 -5.59 2.72 7.42
N VAL A 105 -5.00 3.93 7.45
CA VAL A 105 -3.68 4.19 6.83
C VAL A 105 -2.58 3.42 7.55
N LEU A 106 -2.56 3.44 8.88
CA LEU A 106 -1.57 2.74 9.71
C LEU A 106 -1.64 1.23 9.50
N GLY A 107 -2.85 0.65 9.50
CA GLY A 107 -3.05 -0.78 9.28
C GLY A 107 -2.50 -1.21 7.92
N TYR A 108 -2.76 -0.43 6.87
CA TYR A 108 -2.22 -0.74 5.55
C TYR A 108 -0.69 -0.54 5.47
N ALA A 109 -0.14 0.48 6.13
CA ALA A 109 1.30 0.69 6.22
C ALA A 109 2.02 -0.48 6.92
N LEU A 110 1.45 -1.00 8.01
CA LEU A 110 1.95 -2.18 8.72
C LEU A 110 1.89 -3.45 7.87
N TYR A 111 0.82 -3.62 7.10
CA TYR A 111 0.72 -4.71 6.13
C TYR A 111 1.80 -4.60 5.05
N LEU A 112 1.96 -3.43 4.43
CA LEU A 112 2.98 -3.20 3.41
C LEU A 112 4.41 -3.32 3.95
N LEU A 113 4.65 -2.96 5.22
CA LEU A 113 5.92 -3.19 5.88
C LEU A 113 6.27 -4.68 5.87
N GLN A 114 5.33 -5.55 6.25
CA GLN A 114 5.52 -7.00 6.23
C GLN A 114 5.82 -7.52 4.82
N VAL A 115 5.15 -6.97 3.80
CA VAL A 115 5.43 -7.28 2.39
C VAL A 115 6.85 -6.83 2.00
N GLY A 116 7.27 -5.63 2.38
CA GLY A 116 8.62 -5.12 2.14
C GLY A 116 9.70 -5.97 2.82
N LEU A 117 9.46 -6.40 4.06
CA LEU A 117 10.34 -7.31 4.80
C LEU A 117 10.42 -8.69 4.13
N LEU A 118 9.30 -9.23 3.62
CA LEU A 118 9.28 -10.49 2.88
C LEU A 118 10.15 -10.40 1.61
N TYR A 119 10.01 -9.34 0.82
CA TYR A 119 10.84 -9.12 -0.36
C TYR A 119 12.31 -8.92 -0.03
N THR A 120 12.60 -8.25 1.09
CA THR A 120 13.97 -8.07 1.60
C THR A 120 14.59 -9.40 1.97
N LYS A 121 13.90 -10.22 2.78
CA LYS A 121 14.35 -11.56 3.18
C LYS A 121 14.63 -12.44 1.96
N ARG A 122 13.69 -12.48 0.99
CA ARG A 122 13.86 -13.24 -0.24
C ARG A 122 15.07 -12.76 -1.05
N SER A 123 15.27 -11.46 -1.13
CA SER A 123 16.43 -10.91 -1.84
C SER A 123 17.75 -11.25 -1.16
N LEU A 124 17.77 -11.48 0.15
CA LEU A 124 18.96 -11.90 0.89
C LEU A 124 19.22 -13.40 0.76
N SER A 125 18.17 -14.23 0.65
CA SER A 125 18.29 -15.69 0.58
C SER A 125 18.51 -16.23 -0.83
N GLU A 126 17.86 -15.63 -1.83
CA GLU A 126 17.83 -16.16 -3.21
C GLU A 126 18.63 -15.31 -4.21
N HIS A 127 18.99 -14.08 -3.84
CA HIS A 127 19.66 -13.12 -4.71
C HIS A 127 20.87 -12.50 -4.01
N ARG A 128 21.76 -11.84 -4.77
CA ARG A 128 22.74 -10.93 -4.16
C ARG A 128 22.06 -9.60 -3.78
N ILE A 129 22.55 -8.94 -2.73
CA ILE A 129 22.14 -7.58 -2.35
C ILE A 129 22.42 -6.64 -3.54
N PHE A 130 21.54 -5.66 -3.80
CA PHE A 130 21.60 -4.69 -4.93
C PHE A 130 21.20 -5.20 -6.33
N THR A 131 20.47 -6.30 -6.45
CA THR A 131 19.87 -6.67 -7.75
C THR A 131 18.71 -5.73 -8.15
N ARG A 132 18.38 -5.68 -9.45
CA ARG A 132 17.18 -4.97 -9.95
C ARG A 132 15.89 -5.43 -9.25
N TYR A 133 15.83 -6.71 -8.86
CA TYR A 133 14.73 -7.27 -8.07
C TYR A 133 14.62 -6.59 -6.69
N PHE A 134 15.75 -6.49 -5.97
CA PHE A 134 15.83 -5.83 -4.67
C PHE A 134 15.36 -4.36 -4.74
N LEU A 135 15.89 -3.59 -5.69
CA LEU A 135 15.53 -2.19 -5.86
C LEU A 135 14.03 -2.01 -6.14
N ARG A 136 13.49 -2.84 -7.05
CA ARG A 136 12.10 -2.72 -7.52
C ARG A 136 11.07 -3.18 -6.50
N HIS A 137 11.37 -4.22 -5.72
CA HIS A 137 10.36 -4.87 -4.85
C HIS A 137 10.56 -4.58 -3.37
N ALA A 138 11.81 -4.52 -2.88
CA ALA A 138 12.08 -4.22 -1.49
C ALA A 138 12.18 -2.71 -1.25
N ILE A 139 13.14 -2.03 -1.89
CA ILE A 139 13.39 -0.60 -1.61
C ILE A 139 12.17 0.26 -1.92
N ALA A 140 11.57 0.12 -3.12
CA ALA A 140 10.40 0.91 -3.48
C ALA A 140 9.24 0.75 -2.48
N THR A 141 8.98 -0.49 -2.03
CA THR A 141 7.95 -0.77 -1.02
C THR A 141 8.31 -0.15 0.33
N LEU A 142 9.57 -0.29 0.78
CA LEU A 142 10.02 0.26 2.06
C LEU A 142 9.99 1.79 2.07
N VAL A 143 10.38 2.45 0.97
CA VAL A 143 10.26 3.91 0.83
C VAL A 143 8.80 4.34 0.93
N TYR A 144 7.90 3.65 0.21
CA TYR A 144 6.46 3.92 0.28
C TYR A 144 5.91 3.77 1.70
N VAL A 145 6.33 2.73 2.41
CA VAL A 145 5.95 2.47 3.81
C VAL A 145 6.49 3.55 4.75
N VAL A 146 7.74 3.97 4.60
CA VAL A 146 8.34 5.06 5.41
C VAL A 146 7.55 6.35 5.22
N LEU A 147 7.18 6.69 3.99
CA LEU A 147 6.32 7.84 3.73
C LEU A 147 4.97 7.66 4.45
N MET A 148 4.29 6.53 4.28
CA MET A 148 3.02 6.30 4.98
C MET A 148 3.12 6.43 6.51
N PHE A 149 4.17 5.89 7.13
CA PHE A 149 4.39 6.04 8.57
C PHE A 149 4.66 7.50 8.97
N TYR A 150 5.46 8.22 8.19
CA TYR A 150 5.70 9.65 8.44
C TYR A 150 4.41 10.45 8.34
N PHE A 151 3.57 10.18 7.32
CA PHE A 151 2.25 10.79 7.19
C PHE A 151 1.38 10.51 8.42
N VAL A 152 1.30 9.25 8.86
CA VAL A 152 0.53 8.87 10.05
C VAL A 152 1.03 9.61 11.29
N ALA A 153 2.34 9.64 11.54
CA ALA A 153 2.91 10.32 12.69
C ALA A 153 2.58 11.82 12.70
N LYS A 154 2.67 12.47 11.53
CA LYS A 154 2.31 13.89 11.38
C LYS A 154 0.81 14.13 11.58
N ALA A 155 -0.04 13.30 10.99
CA ALA A 155 -1.49 13.38 11.14
C ALA A 155 -1.92 13.16 12.61
N MET A 156 -1.32 12.21 13.32
CA MET A 156 -1.57 12.00 14.75
C MET A 156 -1.16 13.21 15.59
N SER A 157 0.01 13.80 15.29
CA SER A 157 0.47 15.01 15.97
C SER A 157 -0.47 16.20 15.76
N GLU A 158 -0.99 16.41 14.54
CA GLU A 158 -1.93 17.48 14.25
C GLU A 158 -3.32 17.23 14.85
N ALA A 159 -3.75 15.97 14.88
CA ALA A 159 -5.00 15.55 15.50
C ALA A 159 -4.94 15.51 17.04
N GLN A 160 -3.77 15.78 17.64
CA GLN A 160 -3.52 15.63 19.08
C GLN A 160 -3.88 14.22 19.60
N LEU A 161 -3.71 13.20 18.76
CA LEU A 161 -3.92 11.81 19.13
C LEU A 161 -2.64 11.24 19.70
N ALA A 162 -2.64 10.97 21.00
CA ALA A 162 -1.57 10.24 21.65
C ALA A 162 -1.62 8.76 21.23
N LEU A 163 -0.44 8.13 21.10
CA LEU A 163 -0.37 6.68 20.95
C LEU A 163 -0.71 5.95 22.26
N LEU A 164 -0.61 6.63 23.40
CA LEU A 164 -1.06 6.29 24.75
C LEU A 164 -1.08 7.59 25.57
#